data_AF-A0A6I8UCQ1-F1
#
_entry.id   AF-A0A6I8UCQ1-F1
#
_cell.length_a   1.000
_cell.length_b   1.000
_cell.length_c   1.000
_cell.angle_alpha   90.00
_cell.angle_beta   90.00
_cell.angle_gamma   90.00
#
_symmetry.space_group_name_H-M   'P 1'
#
loop_
_entity.id
_entity.type
_entity.pdbx_description
1 polymer ?
#
loop_
_entity_poly.entity_id
_entity_poly.type
_entity_poly.pdbx_seq_one_letter_code
_entity_poly.pdbx_strand_id
1 'polypeptide(L)'
;MPHTSNMNAGIFVILGLALVPLGSASFDPSVICTLVVNGTKINDPRACNAWIECVDGKPVAGTCGADLFYDRESEECVASDSIKCVSSDPCASVLNGFTADPYSCSSYYYCLNGKGTKGTCPTGMNYSAGTEDCIRNFPCQVKMDPDNYCNILPDGVFIKDTTNCNGWQMCWDGQVLNGTCPGTFYFSAGSARCDYPQNVECDFTVAPDIDEMGVCAHAGDFVSDNISCNGYYYCHELEDGQMALEHAVCSDGRFFLAVDGGACVPRYKAPCAYDRCVGLGNTTIQLASESDDGCRGFSLCQDGASIGAGTCPGEEYFDEVTQRCTTQVISYPACQLSAAASTKVVSQTAMNDDTDGTSPSPSPSASASASTEAS
;
A
#
# COMPACT_ATOMS: atom_id res chain seq x y z
N MET A 1 -8.84 -29.99 69.08
CA MET A 1 -9.90 -29.32 68.30
C MET A 1 -10.03 -27.89 68.84
N PRO A 2 -10.06 -26.84 68.00
CA PRO A 2 -10.07 -26.82 66.55
C PRO A 2 -8.74 -26.37 65.91
N HIS A 3 -8.58 -26.79 64.67
CA HIS A 3 -7.58 -26.40 63.67
C HIS A 3 -7.96 -25.06 63.02
N THR A 4 -6.96 -24.29 62.57
CA THR A 4 -6.97 -23.49 61.32
C THR A 4 -5.51 -23.11 61.01
N SER A 5 -4.79 -23.94 60.25
CA SER A 5 -4.43 -23.73 58.83
C SER A 5 -3.85 -22.35 58.53
N ASN A 6 -2.52 -22.23 58.49
CA ASN A 6 -1.83 -21.07 57.91
C ASN A 6 -1.35 -21.49 56.52
N MET A 7 -2.03 -20.94 55.50
CA MET A 7 -1.79 -21.25 54.09
C MET A 7 -0.54 -20.53 53.60
N ASN A 8 0.25 -21.25 52.80
CA ASN A 8 1.39 -20.73 52.07
C ASN A 8 0.89 -19.76 50.99
N ALA A 9 1.23 -18.47 51.10
CA ALA A 9 0.88 -17.48 50.09
C ALA A 9 1.79 -17.65 48.86
N GLY A 10 1.29 -18.35 47.84
CA GLY A 10 1.90 -18.39 46.52
C GLY A 10 1.81 -17.02 45.86
N ILE A 11 2.97 -16.47 45.51
CA ILE A 11 3.10 -15.23 44.71
C ILE A 11 2.62 -15.57 43.29
N PHE A 12 1.38 -15.20 42.97
CA PHE A 12 0.90 -15.17 41.59
C PHE A 12 1.45 -13.91 40.92
N VAL A 13 2.46 -14.08 40.08
CA VAL A 13 2.91 -13.03 39.14
C VAL A 13 1.86 -12.97 38.03
N ILE A 14 0.91 -12.05 38.17
CA ILE A 14 -0.01 -11.69 37.08
C ILE A 14 0.84 -10.96 36.04
N LEU A 15 1.23 -11.66 34.97
CA LEU A 15 1.78 -11.05 33.78
C LEU A 15 0.66 -10.19 33.17
N GLY A 16 0.64 -8.91 33.52
CA GLY A 16 -0.23 -7.94 32.88
C GLY A 16 0.17 -7.83 31.42
N LEU A 17 -0.62 -8.41 30.52
CA LEU A 17 -0.60 -8.06 29.11
C LEU A 17 -1.00 -6.59 29.03
N ALA A 18 0.01 -5.72 28.95
CA ALA A 18 -0.17 -4.34 28.55
C ALA A 18 -0.70 -4.37 27.11
N LEU A 19 -2.00 -4.12 26.97
CA LEU A 19 -2.59 -3.74 25.69
C LEU A 19 -1.89 -2.45 25.29
N VAL A 20 -0.93 -2.56 24.37
CA VAL A 20 -0.39 -1.40 23.67
C VAL A 20 -1.58 -0.84 22.89
N PRO A 21 -2.02 0.40 23.17
CA PRO A 21 -3.05 1.00 22.36
C PRO A 21 -2.49 1.08 20.93
N LEU A 22 -3.19 0.45 19.99
CA LEU A 22 -2.98 0.69 18.56
C LEU A 22 -3.10 2.20 18.38
N GLY A 23 -1.96 2.87 18.19
CA GLY A 23 -1.92 4.30 17.97
C GLY A 23 -2.79 4.61 16.76
N SER A 24 -3.78 5.49 16.96
CA SER A 24 -4.47 6.12 15.84
C SER A 24 -3.41 6.75 14.95
N ALA A 25 -3.31 6.35 13.69
CA ALA A 25 -2.35 6.92 12.76
C ALA A 25 -2.55 8.44 12.74
N SER A 26 -1.62 9.18 13.36
CA SER A 26 -1.64 10.62 13.40
C SER A 26 -1.00 11.14 12.13
N PHE A 27 -1.61 12.16 11.51
CA PHE A 27 -1.02 12.88 10.40
C PHE A 27 0.42 13.33 10.73
N ASP A 28 1.40 12.90 9.91
CA ASP A 28 2.80 13.32 9.99
C ASP A 28 3.13 14.24 8.80
N PRO A 29 3.27 15.56 9.02
CA PRO A 29 3.56 16.50 7.96
C PRO A 29 4.98 16.38 7.38
N SER A 30 5.87 15.66 8.06
CA SER A 30 7.24 15.43 7.56
C SER A 30 7.21 14.56 6.31
N VAL A 31 6.27 13.62 6.22
CA VAL A 31 6.11 12.75 5.06
C VAL A 31 5.64 13.56 3.86
N ILE A 32 4.54 14.30 3.98
CA ILE A 32 4.00 15.05 2.83
C ILE A 32 4.98 16.11 2.31
N CYS A 33 5.77 16.73 3.18
CA CYS A 33 6.73 17.75 2.76
C CYS A 33 7.91 17.21 1.93
N THR A 34 8.20 15.90 1.95
CA THR A 34 9.18 15.30 1.04
C THR A 34 8.60 14.95 -0.33
N LEU A 35 7.26 14.95 -0.46
CA LEU A 35 6.56 14.52 -1.66
C LEU A 35 6.12 15.68 -2.56
N VAL A 36 6.21 16.91 -2.08
CA VAL A 36 5.78 18.12 -2.78
C VAL A 36 6.95 19.07 -3.03
N VAL A 37 6.71 20.10 -3.85
CA VAL A 37 7.71 21.13 -4.15
C VAL A 37 7.97 22.03 -2.92
N ASN A 38 9.18 22.57 -2.83
CA ASN A 38 9.52 23.56 -1.81
C ASN A 38 8.59 24.78 -1.88
N GLY A 39 8.11 25.24 -0.73
CA GLY A 39 7.15 26.34 -0.58
C GLY A 39 5.68 25.94 -0.68
N THR A 40 5.34 24.67 -0.93
CA THR A 40 3.94 24.22 -0.92
C THR A 40 3.31 24.48 0.45
N LYS A 41 2.17 25.18 0.47
CA LYS A 41 1.35 25.38 1.66
C LYS A 41 0.10 24.51 1.64
N ILE A 42 -0.22 23.94 2.80
CA ILE A 42 -1.34 23.02 2.99
C ILE A 42 -2.17 23.42 4.22
N ASN A 43 -3.44 23.01 4.23
CA ASN A 43 -4.22 23.01 5.47
C ASN A 43 -3.60 22.02 6.47
N ASP A 44 -3.52 22.39 7.74
CA ASP A 44 -3.30 21.38 8.78
C ASP A 44 -4.60 20.62 9.00
N PRO A 45 -4.67 19.30 8.75
CA PRO A 45 -5.91 18.56 8.88
C PRO A 45 -6.42 18.48 10.31
N ARG A 46 -5.66 18.94 11.32
CA ARG A 46 -6.06 18.91 12.73
C ARG A 46 -6.80 20.18 13.16
N ALA A 47 -6.70 21.28 12.41
CA ALA A 47 -7.32 22.55 12.78
C ALA A 47 -7.63 23.46 11.57
N CYS A 48 -8.83 24.03 11.54
CA CYS A 48 -9.32 24.87 10.42
C CYS A 48 -8.52 26.18 10.23
N ASN A 49 -7.92 26.68 11.31
CA ASN A 49 -7.17 27.94 11.31
C ASN A 49 -5.66 27.72 11.22
N ALA A 50 -5.20 26.50 10.95
CA ALA A 50 -3.79 26.16 10.92
C ALA A 50 -3.35 25.73 9.52
N TRP A 51 -2.09 26.02 9.22
CA TRP A 51 -1.47 25.71 7.94
C TRP A 51 -0.04 25.22 8.15
N ILE A 52 0.48 24.55 7.13
CA ILE A 52 1.85 24.06 7.10
C ILE A 52 2.47 24.47 5.76
N GLU A 53 3.67 25.04 5.80
CA GLU A 53 4.49 25.32 4.63
C GLU A 53 5.66 24.33 4.60
N CYS A 54 5.85 23.66 3.47
CA CYS A 54 6.94 22.73 3.28
C CYS A 54 8.18 23.47 2.81
N VAL A 55 9.13 23.69 3.73
CA VAL A 55 10.39 24.39 3.47
C VAL A 55 11.55 23.40 3.51
N ASP A 56 12.21 23.21 2.38
CA ASP A 56 13.34 22.28 2.20
C ASP A 56 13.03 20.86 2.72
N GLY A 57 11.85 20.35 2.36
CA GLY A 57 11.38 19.03 2.78
C GLY A 57 10.87 18.94 4.22
N LYS A 58 10.85 20.06 4.96
CA LYS A 58 10.47 20.10 6.38
C LYS A 58 9.22 20.96 6.61
N PRO A 59 8.34 20.57 7.54
CA PRO A 59 7.13 21.32 7.83
C PRO A 59 7.42 22.55 8.71
N VAL A 60 6.91 23.70 8.29
CA VAL A 60 6.85 24.94 9.07
C VAL A 60 5.37 25.25 9.33
N ALA A 61 4.95 25.18 10.59
CA ALA A 61 3.56 25.39 10.96
C ALA A 61 3.25 26.87 11.24
N GLY A 62 2.02 27.28 10.95
CA GLY A 62 1.47 28.58 11.32
C GLY A 62 -0.03 28.54 11.58
N THR A 63 -0.56 29.64 12.10
CA THR A 63 -1.99 29.79 12.40
C THR A 63 -2.52 31.15 11.97
N CYS A 64 -3.78 31.16 11.57
CA CYS A 64 -4.55 32.36 11.32
C CYS A 64 -5.02 32.99 12.64
N GLY A 65 -5.33 34.29 12.58
CA GLY A 65 -5.89 35.05 13.71
C GLY A 65 -7.28 34.55 14.13
N ALA A 66 -7.84 35.17 15.16
CA ALA A 66 -9.19 34.85 15.65
C ALA A 66 -10.23 35.01 14.53
N ASP A 67 -11.22 34.11 14.50
CA ASP A 67 -12.33 34.07 13.54
C ASP A 67 -11.93 33.89 12.06
N LEU A 68 -10.68 33.48 11.79
CA LEU A 68 -10.16 33.21 10.45
C LEU A 68 -9.84 31.72 10.27
N PHE A 69 -10.13 31.20 9.07
CA PHE A 69 -9.68 29.89 8.60
C PHE A 69 -8.62 30.06 7.53
N TYR A 70 -7.70 29.10 7.43
CA TYR A 70 -6.76 29.08 6.33
C TYR A 70 -7.44 28.48 5.10
N ASP A 71 -7.40 29.21 3.99
CA ASP A 71 -7.85 28.73 2.69
C ASP A 71 -6.64 28.35 1.86
N ARG A 72 -6.44 27.04 1.63
CA ARG A 72 -5.33 26.55 0.81
C ARG A 72 -5.39 27.03 -0.64
N GLU A 73 -6.58 27.25 -1.21
CA GLU A 73 -6.71 27.57 -2.64
C GLU A 73 -6.28 29.01 -2.93
N SER A 74 -6.58 29.96 -2.03
CA SER A 74 -6.05 31.33 -2.09
C SER A 74 -4.71 31.52 -1.37
N GLU A 75 -4.30 30.53 -0.57
CA GLU A 75 -3.18 30.60 0.39
C GLU A 75 -3.30 31.74 1.42
N GLU A 76 -4.52 32.14 1.76
CA GLU A 76 -4.81 33.26 2.65
C GLU A 76 -5.62 32.84 3.90
N CYS A 77 -5.50 33.65 4.96
CA CYS A 77 -6.41 33.55 6.10
C CYS A 77 -7.69 34.33 5.79
N VAL A 78 -8.79 33.63 5.58
CA VAL A 78 -10.09 34.19 5.22
C VAL A 78 -11.08 34.10 6.39
N ALA A 79 -12.18 34.84 6.31
CA ALA A 79 -13.22 34.78 7.35
C ALA A 79 -13.77 33.35 7.49
N SER A 80 -13.88 32.86 8.73
CA SER A 80 -14.31 31.49 9.03
C SER A 80 -15.72 31.12 8.53
N ASP A 81 -16.56 32.11 8.23
CA ASP A 81 -17.89 31.94 7.63
C ASP A 81 -17.88 31.91 6.09
N SER A 82 -16.76 32.29 5.46
CA SER A 82 -16.61 32.34 4.01
C SER A 82 -16.23 30.99 3.38
N ILE A 83 -15.60 30.10 4.16
CA ILE A 83 -15.21 28.76 3.72
C ILE A 83 -15.65 27.70 4.73
N LYS A 84 -15.80 26.45 4.26
CA LYS A 84 -16.08 25.33 5.16
C LYS A 84 -14.79 24.84 5.80
N CYS A 85 -14.83 24.56 7.10
CA CYS A 85 -13.74 23.84 7.74
C CYS A 85 -13.65 22.39 7.22
N VAL A 86 -12.47 22.02 6.77
CA VAL A 86 -12.09 20.66 6.37
C VAL A 86 -11.02 20.20 7.37
N SER A 87 -11.45 19.43 8.38
CA SER A 87 -10.60 18.94 9.47
C SER A 87 -10.94 17.50 9.84
N SER A 88 -9.89 16.74 10.18
CA SER A 88 -9.94 15.43 10.82
C SER A 88 -10.50 15.48 12.24
N ASP A 89 -10.43 16.65 12.90
CA ASP A 89 -11.16 16.92 14.14
C ASP A 89 -12.57 17.43 13.81
N PRO A 90 -13.63 16.63 14.06
CA PRO A 90 -15.01 17.02 13.75
C PRO A 90 -15.48 18.26 14.51
N CYS A 91 -14.85 18.56 15.65
CA CYS A 91 -15.21 19.69 16.51
C CYS A 91 -14.36 20.94 16.25
N ALA A 92 -13.45 20.94 15.27
CA ALA A 92 -12.54 22.04 15.01
C ALA A 92 -13.23 23.39 14.74
N SER A 93 -14.45 23.38 14.20
CA SER A 93 -15.27 24.58 14.00
C SER A 93 -16.54 24.62 14.87
N VAL A 94 -16.73 23.66 15.79
CA VAL A 94 -17.97 23.52 16.57
C VAL A 94 -17.63 23.41 18.06
N LEU A 95 -17.83 24.52 18.78
CA LEU A 95 -17.54 24.57 20.21
C LEU A 95 -18.54 23.72 21.02
N ASN A 96 -19.83 23.85 20.72
CA ASN A 96 -20.90 23.10 21.38
C ASN A 96 -21.98 22.73 20.36
N GLY A 97 -22.41 21.47 20.32
CA GLY A 97 -23.47 21.00 19.43
C GLY A 97 -23.11 19.73 18.67
N PHE A 98 -23.95 19.34 17.71
CA PHE A 98 -23.70 18.16 16.89
C PHE A 98 -22.99 18.51 15.58
N THR A 99 -22.16 17.59 15.10
CA THR A 99 -21.44 17.70 13.83
C THR A 99 -21.32 16.33 13.17
N ALA A 100 -21.19 16.31 11.85
CA ALA A 100 -21.00 15.07 11.09
C ALA A 100 -19.59 14.51 11.31
N ASP A 101 -19.46 13.18 11.29
CA ASP A 101 -18.14 12.55 11.17
C ASP A 101 -17.59 12.81 9.75
N PRO A 102 -16.38 13.37 9.60
CA PRO A 102 -15.81 13.72 8.29
C PRO A 102 -15.52 12.49 7.40
N TYR A 103 -15.40 11.30 8.00
CA TYR A 103 -15.04 10.05 7.31
C TYR A 103 -16.19 9.03 7.26
N SER A 104 -17.29 9.26 7.97
CA SER A 104 -18.40 8.29 8.08
C SER A 104 -19.77 8.96 8.06
N CYS A 105 -20.60 8.61 7.09
CA CYS A 105 -21.98 9.10 7.02
C CYS A 105 -22.89 8.50 8.11
N SER A 106 -22.54 7.34 8.67
CA SER A 106 -23.32 6.68 9.72
C SER A 106 -22.90 7.10 11.13
N SER A 107 -21.97 8.04 11.25
CA SER A 107 -21.47 8.53 12.53
C SER A 107 -21.60 10.05 12.65
N TYR A 108 -21.61 10.52 13.89
CA TYR A 108 -21.67 11.94 14.23
C TYR A 108 -20.92 12.16 15.53
N TYR A 109 -20.69 13.43 15.88
CA TYR A 109 -20.07 13.81 17.14
C TYR A 109 -20.95 14.82 17.86
N TYR A 110 -21.02 14.70 19.18
CA TYR A 110 -21.46 15.79 20.05
C TYR A 110 -20.23 16.48 20.63
N CYS A 111 -20.06 17.75 20.30
CA CYS A 111 -18.97 18.60 20.77
C CYS A 111 -19.41 19.32 22.05
N LEU A 112 -18.57 19.28 23.07
CA LEU A 112 -18.71 20.08 24.29
C LEU A 112 -17.37 20.75 24.59
N ASN A 113 -17.34 22.08 24.57
CA ASN A 113 -16.11 22.88 24.64
C ASN A 113 -15.03 22.42 23.63
N GLY A 114 -15.45 22.13 22.40
CA GLY A 114 -14.57 21.66 21.31
C GLY A 114 -14.13 20.20 21.42
N LYS A 115 -14.57 19.47 22.46
CA LYS A 115 -14.25 18.05 22.62
C LYS A 115 -15.39 17.17 22.14
N GLY A 116 -15.13 16.36 21.13
CA GLY A 116 -16.11 15.46 20.52
C GLY A 116 -16.31 14.15 21.27
N THR A 117 -17.56 13.73 21.39
CA THR A 117 -17.96 12.35 21.74
C THR A 117 -18.65 11.73 20.53
N LYS A 118 -18.12 10.61 20.03
CA LYS A 118 -18.65 9.92 18.85
C LYS A 118 -19.99 9.23 19.17
N GLY A 119 -20.96 9.40 18.28
CA GLY A 119 -22.20 8.65 18.20
C GLY A 119 -22.33 7.96 16.84
N THR A 120 -23.21 6.96 16.77
CA THR A 120 -23.47 6.19 15.55
C THR A 120 -24.97 6.14 15.30
N CYS A 121 -25.36 6.37 14.05
CA CYS A 121 -26.73 6.20 13.61
C CYS A 121 -27.13 4.71 13.61
N PRO A 122 -28.42 4.40 13.82
CA PRO A 122 -28.92 3.05 13.62
C PRO A 122 -28.63 2.51 12.21
N THR A 123 -28.56 1.20 12.07
CA THR A 123 -28.27 0.53 10.79
C THR A 123 -29.16 1.02 9.65
N GLY A 124 -28.55 1.42 8.53
CA GLY A 124 -29.24 1.92 7.34
C GLY A 124 -29.66 3.40 7.41
N MET A 125 -29.15 4.15 8.38
CA MET A 125 -29.38 5.59 8.52
C MET A 125 -28.07 6.36 8.45
N ASN A 126 -28.12 7.56 7.86
CA ASN A 126 -27.01 8.49 7.80
C ASN A 126 -27.34 9.76 8.59
N TYR A 127 -26.34 10.35 9.21
CA TYR A 127 -26.48 11.58 9.96
C TYR A 127 -26.63 12.78 9.02
N SER A 128 -27.62 13.64 9.30
CA SER A 128 -27.85 14.91 8.62
C SER A 128 -27.53 16.06 9.57
N ALA A 129 -26.42 16.77 9.33
CA ALA A 129 -26.02 17.93 10.13
C ALA A 129 -27.04 19.09 10.04
N GLY A 130 -27.79 19.20 8.94
CA GLY A 130 -28.80 20.25 8.78
C GLY A 130 -30.06 20.06 9.63
N THR A 131 -30.36 18.82 10.01
CA THR A 131 -31.51 18.48 10.87
C THR A 131 -31.09 17.97 12.25
N GLU A 132 -29.79 17.77 12.47
CA GLU A 132 -29.19 17.12 13.64
C GLU A 132 -29.81 15.74 13.96
N ASP A 133 -30.13 14.96 12.92
CA ASP A 133 -30.84 13.68 13.09
C ASP A 133 -30.32 12.58 12.14
N CYS A 134 -30.58 11.32 12.49
CA CYS A 134 -30.28 10.14 11.68
C CYS A 134 -31.45 9.84 10.74
N ILE A 135 -31.24 10.07 9.44
CA ILE A 135 -32.28 9.96 8.44
C ILE A 135 -32.02 8.71 7.58
N ARG A 136 -33.05 7.88 7.42
CA ARG A 136 -33.01 6.73 6.51
C ARG A 136 -32.85 7.21 5.07
N ASN A 137 -31.94 6.58 4.32
CA ASN A 137 -31.62 6.92 2.92
C ASN A 137 -31.16 8.38 2.72
N PHE A 138 -30.67 9.06 3.76
CA PHE A 138 -30.04 10.36 3.57
C PHE A 138 -28.75 10.21 2.75
N PRO A 139 -28.54 11.03 1.70
CA PRO A 139 -27.38 10.89 0.83
C PRO A 139 -26.08 10.93 1.63
N CYS A 140 -25.22 9.94 1.42
CA CYS A 140 -23.90 9.91 2.02
C CYS A 140 -22.98 10.85 1.23
N GLN A 141 -22.45 11.87 1.90
CA GLN A 141 -21.53 12.85 1.34
C GLN A 141 -20.35 12.96 2.31
N VAL A 142 -19.43 11.98 2.23
CA VAL A 142 -18.18 12.01 3.01
C VAL A 142 -17.35 13.19 2.51
N LYS A 143 -16.80 13.97 3.42
CA LYS A 143 -16.03 15.20 3.10
C LYS A 143 -14.53 14.96 3.02
N MET A 144 -14.04 13.90 3.66
CA MET A 144 -12.64 13.55 3.67
C MET A 144 -12.46 12.07 3.35
N ASP A 145 -11.50 11.81 2.49
CA ASP A 145 -10.96 10.46 2.28
C ASP A 145 -9.61 10.36 2.99
N PRO A 146 -9.43 9.50 4.01
CA PRO A 146 -8.22 9.44 4.83
C PRO A 146 -6.92 9.31 4.04
N ASP A 147 -6.97 8.66 2.87
CA ASP A 147 -5.81 8.38 2.03
C ASP A 147 -5.60 9.45 0.94
N ASN A 148 -6.48 10.46 0.88
CA ASN A 148 -6.50 11.47 -0.15
C ASN A 148 -5.86 12.79 0.32
N TYR A 149 -4.71 13.13 -0.26
CA TYR A 149 -4.01 14.38 0.03
C TYR A 149 -4.76 15.66 -0.42
N CYS A 150 -5.76 15.55 -1.31
CA CYS A 150 -6.60 16.68 -1.74
C CYS A 150 -7.56 17.17 -0.65
N ASN A 151 -7.59 16.50 0.50
CA ASN A 151 -8.17 17.06 1.72
C ASN A 151 -7.38 18.27 2.24
N ILE A 152 -6.08 18.36 1.94
CA ILE A 152 -5.17 19.33 2.54
C ILE A 152 -4.37 20.16 1.54
N LEU A 153 -4.10 19.63 0.34
CA LEU A 153 -3.36 20.32 -0.72
C LEU A 153 -4.28 21.14 -1.62
N PRO A 154 -3.81 22.31 -2.12
CA PRO A 154 -4.54 23.07 -3.13
C PRO A 154 -4.46 22.42 -4.52
N ASP A 155 -5.33 22.89 -5.41
CA ASP A 155 -5.36 22.43 -6.79
C ASP A 155 -4.06 22.72 -7.55
N GLY A 156 -3.66 21.79 -8.42
CA GLY A 156 -2.48 21.92 -9.26
C GLY A 156 -1.15 21.56 -8.59
N VAL A 157 -1.14 21.22 -7.29
CA VAL A 157 0.06 20.71 -6.64
C VAL A 157 0.30 19.26 -7.03
N PHE A 158 1.47 18.99 -7.57
CA PHE A 158 1.93 17.63 -7.82
C PHE A 158 2.55 17.01 -6.57
N ILE A 159 2.26 15.74 -6.38
CA ILE A 159 2.68 14.92 -5.25
C ILE A 159 3.39 13.71 -5.85
N LYS A 160 4.59 13.42 -5.35
CA LYS A 160 5.30 12.20 -5.73
C LYS A 160 4.58 10.98 -5.18
N ASP A 161 4.38 9.99 -6.03
CA ASP A 161 3.80 8.71 -5.61
C ASP A 161 4.79 7.96 -4.71
N THR A 162 4.31 7.59 -3.52
CA THR A 162 5.07 6.85 -2.49
C THR A 162 5.05 5.35 -2.70
N THR A 163 4.66 4.88 -3.88
CA THR A 163 4.71 3.46 -4.30
C THR A 163 5.26 3.27 -5.71
N ASN A 164 5.39 4.34 -6.50
CA ASN A 164 5.89 4.31 -7.86
C ASN A 164 6.74 5.54 -8.20
N CYS A 165 8.04 5.39 -8.45
CA CYS A 165 8.93 6.54 -8.73
C CYS A 165 8.66 7.19 -10.09
N ASN A 166 8.01 6.48 -11.01
CA ASN A 166 7.54 7.03 -12.26
C ASN A 166 6.16 7.71 -12.08
N GLY A 167 5.47 7.45 -10.97
CA GLY A 167 4.15 7.97 -10.67
C GLY A 167 4.14 9.34 -9.99
N TRP A 168 3.08 10.08 -10.24
CA TRP A 168 2.74 11.31 -9.55
C TRP A 168 1.23 11.41 -9.39
N GLN A 169 0.81 12.23 -8.44
CA GLN A 169 -0.57 12.58 -8.19
C GLN A 169 -0.73 14.10 -8.25
N MET A 170 -1.92 14.58 -8.55
CA MET A 170 -2.24 16.01 -8.53
C MET A 170 -3.68 16.20 -8.08
N CYS A 171 -3.92 17.22 -7.27
CA CYS A 171 -5.27 17.59 -6.88
C CYS A 171 -5.92 18.50 -7.92
N TRP A 172 -7.17 18.21 -8.26
CA TRP A 172 -8.00 19.06 -9.11
C TRP A 172 -9.47 18.96 -8.72
N ASP A 173 -10.08 20.07 -8.32
CA ASP A 173 -11.47 20.15 -7.84
C ASP A 173 -11.74 19.13 -6.70
N GLY A 174 -10.77 18.99 -5.79
CA GLY A 174 -10.81 18.04 -4.67
C GLY A 174 -10.66 16.56 -5.06
N GLN A 175 -10.39 16.25 -6.33
CA GLN A 175 -10.14 14.88 -6.81
C GLN A 175 -8.66 14.64 -7.06
N VAL A 176 -8.20 13.42 -6.76
CA VAL A 176 -6.84 12.98 -7.10
C VAL A 176 -6.81 12.56 -8.56
N LEU A 177 -5.93 13.20 -9.32
CA LEU A 177 -5.53 12.78 -10.65
C LEU A 177 -4.20 12.06 -10.54
N ASN A 178 -4.15 10.79 -10.95
CA ASN A 178 -2.92 10.04 -11.03
C ASN A 178 -2.32 10.17 -12.43
N GLY A 179 -1.00 10.13 -12.52
CA GLY A 179 -0.29 10.09 -13.79
C GLY A 179 1.10 9.53 -13.65
N THR A 180 1.74 9.32 -14.79
CA THR A 180 3.09 8.78 -14.88
C THR A 180 3.97 9.70 -15.69
N CYS A 181 5.28 9.61 -15.44
CA CYS A 181 6.27 10.25 -16.27
C CYS A 181 6.44 9.49 -17.59
N PRO A 182 6.72 10.17 -18.72
CA PRO A 182 6.93 9.48 -19.98
C PRO A 182 8.06 8.44 -19.89
N GLY A 183 7.90 7.28 -20.52
CA GLY A 183 8.94 6.26 -20.61
C GLY A 183 9.51 5.85 -19.25
N THR A 184 10.84 5.96 -19.10
CA THR A 184 11.56 5.54 -17.88
C THR A 184 11.96 6.72 -16.97
N PHE A 185 11.40 7.91 -17.16
CA PHE A 185 11.71 9.07 -16.31
C PHE A 185 11.07 8.92 -14.93
N TYR A 186 11.68 9.47 -13.88
CA TYR A 186 11.12 9.48 -12.52
C TYR A 186 10.56 10.86 -12.19
N PHE A 187 9.52 10.87 -11.37
CA PHE A 187 8.92 12.10 -10.90
C PHE A 187 9.73 12.69 -9.74
N SER A 188 10.28 13.88 -9.96
CA SER A 188 11.01 14.66 -8.97
C SER A 188 10.04 15.58 -8.22
N ALA A 189 9.77 15.28 -6.95
CA ALA A 189 8.96 16.12 -6.06
C ALA A 189 9.45 17.57 -6.00
N GLY A 190 10.77 17.74 -5.76
CA GLY A 190 11.39 19.05 -5.57
C GLY A 190 11.34 19.96 -6.80
N SER A 191 11.16 19.41 -8.01
CA SER A 191 11.01 20.19 -9.25
C SER A 191 9.61 20.12 -9.86
N ALA A 192 8.72 19.31 -9.29
CA ALA A 192 7.41 18.96 -9.82
C ALA A 192 7.43 18.52 -11.30
N ARG A 193 8.46 17.78 -11.70
CA ARG A 193 8.71 17.39 -13.09
C ARG A 193 9.31 16.00 -13.20
N CYS A 194 9.17 15.43 -14.39
CA CYS A 194 9.88 14.22 -14.76
C CYS A 194 11.35 14.54 -15.02
N ASP A 195 12.23 13.81 -14.36
CA ASP A 195 13.68 13.90 -14.50
C ASP A 195 14.26 12.50 -14.68
N TYR A 196 15.52 12.43 -15.12
CA TYR A 196 16.20 11.17 -15.29
C TYR A 196 16.32 10.43 -13.95
N PRO A 197 16.18 9.09 -13.93
CA PRO A 197 16.24 8.29 -12.71
C PRO A 197 17.42 8.61 -11.78
N GLN A 198 18.62 8.83 -12.32
CA GLN A 198 19.81 9.14 -11.52
C GLN A 198 19.77 10.51 -10.80
N ASN A 199 18.83 11.38 -11.15
CA ASN A 199 18.66 12.71 -10.54
C ASN A 199 17.54 12.73 -9.49
N VAL A 200 16.81 11.62 -9.32
CA VAL A 200 15.64 11.54 -8.44
C VAL A 200 15.89 10.47 -7.39
N GLU A 201 15.91 10.87 -6.13
CA GLU A 201 15.91 9.92 -5.02
C GLU A 201 14.66 9.06 -5.12
N CYS A 202 14.84 7.75 -5.29
CA CYS A 202 13.78 6.79 -5.52
C CYS A 202 13.92 5.66 -4.51
N ASP A 203 13.24 5.79 -3.37
CA ASP A 203 13.32 4.82 -2.29
C ASP A 203 12.28 3.69 -2.43
N PHE A 204 11.82 3.37 -3.65
CA PHE A 204 11.13 2.09 -3.85
C PHE A 204 12.13 0.98 -3.84
N THR A 205 12.48 0.62 -2.61
CA THR A 205 12.75 -0.72 -2.11
C THR A 205 13.32 -0.51 -0.70
N VAL A 206 12.78 -1.22 0.29
CA VAL A 206 13.67 -1.68 1.35
C VAL A 206 14.60 -2.64 0.63
N ALA A 207 15.79 -2.16 0.26
CA ALA A 207 16.81 -3.05 -0.29
C ALA A 207 16.95 -4.21 0.71
N PRO A 208 16.90 -5.47 0.25
CA PRO A 208 17.06 -6.60 1.14
C PRO A 208 18.39 -6.41 1.90
N ASP A 209 18.36 -6.59 3.21
CA ASP A 209 19.55 -6.44 4.04
C ASP A 209 20.61 -7.42 3.52
N ILE A 210 21.78 -6.90 3.17
CA ILE A 210 22.91 -7.68 2.65
C ILE A 210 23.39 -8.73 3.67
N ASP A 211 23.09 -8.53 4.96
CA ASP A 211 23.40 -9.46 6.04
C ASP A 211 22.44 -10.67 6.08
N GLU A 212 21.32 -10.64 5.34
CA GLU A 212 20.45 -11.80 5.18
C GLU A 212 21.14 -12.85 4.29
N MET A 213 21.51 -13.98 4.89
CA MET A 213 22.14 -15.10 4.19
C MET A 213 21.33 -15.51 2.94
N GLY A 214 21.94 -15.39 1.76
CA GLY A 214 21.36 -15.80 0.48
C GLY A 214 20.91 -14.66 -0.44
N VAL A 215 21.09 -13.39 -0.04
CA VAL A 215 20.80 -12.22 -0.88
C VAL A 215 21.90 -11.94 -1.90
N CYS A 216 23.18 -11.91 -1.51
CA CYS A 216 24.31 -11.89 -2.43
C CYS A 216 25.33 -12.95 -2.00
N ALA A 217 25.56 -13.98 -2.81
CA ALA A 217 26.58 -14.98 -2.50
C ALA A 217 27.97 -14.48 -2.92
N HIS A 218 28.03 -13.77 -4.05
CA HIS A 218 29.26 -13.28 -4.67
C HIS A 218 29.03 -11.93 -5.37
N ALA A 219 30.10 -11.14 -5.50
CA ALA A 219 30.11 -10.01 -6.42
C ALA A 219 29.93 -10.53 -7.86
N GLY A 220 29.06 -9.85 -8.61
CA GLY A 220 28.62 -10.32 -9.92
C GLY A 220 27.21 -10.92 -9.92
N ASP A 221 26.66 -11.27 -8.76
CA ASP A 221 25.33 -11.87 -8.67
C ASP A 221 24.23 -10.88 -9.05
N PHE A 222 23.13 -11.43 -9.58
CA PHE A 222 21.91 -10.68 -9.84
C PHE A 222 20.75 -11.33 -9.08
N VAL A 223 20.00 -10.52 -8.33
CA VAL A 223 18.86 -11.00 -7.54
C VAL A 223 17.61 -10.18 -7.82
N SER A 224 16.44 -10.82 -7.67
CA SER A 224 15.16 -10.14 -7.86
C SER A 224 14.99 -9.03 -6.82
N ASP A 225 14.35 -7.93 -7.20
CA ASP A 225 14.01 -6.87 -6.24
C ASP A 225 12.85 -7.24 -5.31
N ASN A 226 12.18 -8.37 -5.60
CA ASN A 226 11.06 -8.92 -4.83
C ASN A 226 9.88 -7.93 -4.67
N ILE A 227 9.75 -6.97 -5.59
CA ILE A 227 8.71 -5.94 -5.61
C ILE A 227 8.05 -5.86 -6.99
N SER A 228 8.82 -6.01 -8.05
CA SER A 228 8.36 -5.90 -9.43
C SER A 228 8.80 -7.09 -10.27
N CYS A 229 8.11 -7.34 -11.38
CA CYS A 229 8.50 -8.43 -12.28
C CYS A 229 9.76 -8.11 -13.11
N ASN A 230 10.12 -6.84 -13.27
CA ASN A 230 11.22 -6.40 -14.13
C ASN A 230 12.41 -5.84 -13.35
N GLY A 231 12.30 -5.59 -12.05
CA GLY A 231 13.39 -5.05 -11.25
C GLY A 231 14.28 -6.11 -10.62
N TYR A 232 15.54 -5.74 -10.41
CA TYR A 232 16.59 -6.60 -9.88
C TYR A 232 17.72 -5.77 -9.26
N TYR A 233 18.58 -6.42 -8.50
CA TYR A 233 19.82 -5.85 -8.01
C TYR A 233 21.03 -6.51 -8.65
N TYR A 234 22.06 -5.71 -8.88
CA TYR A 234 23.42 -6.16 -9.15
C TYR A 234 24.25 -6.07 -7.88
N CYS A 235 24.81 -7.21 -7.45
CA CYS A 235 25.69 -7.31 -6.29
C CYS A 235 27.12 -6.92 -6.69
N HIS A 236 27.69 -5.88 -6.09
CA HIS A 236 29.11 -5.53 -6.27
C HIS A 236 29.81 -5.33 -4.93
N GLU A 237 31.12 -5.54 -4.92
CA GLU A 237 31.96 -5.40 -3.72
C GLU A 237 32.54 -3.97 -3.65
N LEU A 238 32.44 -3.35 -2.49
CA LEU A 238 33.01 -2.04 -2.16
C LEU A 238 34.49 -2.17 -1.77
N GLU A 239 35.20 -1.04 -1.70
CA GLU A 239 36.64 -1.01 -1.37
C GLU A 239 36.98 -1.58 0.02
N ASP A 240 36.02 -1.56 0.94
CA ASP A 240 36.14 -2.10 2.31
C ASP A 240 35.71 -3.58 2.43
N GLY A 241 35.36 -4.22 1.30
CA GLY A 241 34.93 -5.61 1.23
C GLY A 241 33.46 -5.83 1.59
N GLN A 242 32.68 -4.76 1.81
CA GLN A 242 31.23 -4.86 1.97
C GLN A 242 30.55 -5.07 0.61
N MET A 243 29.45 -5.82 0.62
CA MET A 243 28.60 -5.97 -0.56
C MET A 243 27.64 -4.79 -0.67
N ALA A 244 27.48 -4.25 -1.86
CA ALA A 244 26.48 -3.24 -2.19
C ALA A 244 25.51 -3.77 -3.25
N LEU A 245 24.26 -3.33 -3.14
CA LEU A 245 23.20 -3.61 -4.11
C LEU A 245 23.00 -2.37 -4.98
N GLU A 246 23.08 -2.56 -6.29
CA GLU A 246 22.70 -1.54 -7.28
C GLU A 246 21.38 -1.95 -7.94
N HIS A 247 20.31 -1.19 -7.72
CA HIS A 247 18.99 -1.48 -8.31
C HIS A 247 18.98 -1.14 -9.80
N ALA A 248 18.37 -2.02 -10.59
CA ALA A 248 18.17 -1.84 -12.00
C ALA A 248 16.84 -2.47 -12.44
N VAL A 249 16.39 -2.08 -13.63
CA VAL A 249 15.16 -2.60 -14.23
C VAL A 249 15.42 -3.15 -15.63
N CYS A 250 14.80 -4.26 -15.95
CA CYS A 250 14.77 -4.79 -17.31
C CYS A 250 14.01 -3.82 -18.23
N SER A 251 14.49 -3.68 -19.47
CA SER A 251 13.82 -2.87 -20.50
C SER A 251 12.39 -3.32 -20.77
N ASP A 252 11.57 -2.43 -21.33
CA ASP A 252 10.18 -2.68 -21.69
C ASP A 252 9.98 -4.02 -22.42
N GLY A 253 8.94 -4.75 -22.02
CA GLY A 253 8.67 -6.09 -22.55
C GLY A 253 9.55 -7.22 -21.99
N ARG A 254 10.34 -6.97 -20.94
CA ARG A 254 11.17 -7.99 -20.30
C ARG A 254 10.99 -8.02 -18.78
N PHE A 255 11.07 -9.23 -18.23
CA PHE A 255 11.06 -9.53 -16.81
C PHE A 255 12.38 -10.15 -16.37
N PHE A 256 12.74 -9.89 -15.11
CA PHE A 256 13.95 -10.46 -14.53
C PHE A 256 13.66 -11.88 -14.04
N LEU A 257 14.55 -12.81 -14.41
CA LEU A 257 14.58 -14.15 -13.84
C LEU A 257 15.93 -14.38 -13.17
N ALA A 258 15.90 -14.67 -11.87
CA ALA A 258 17.09 -14.91 -11.04
C ALA A 258 17.77 -16.29 -11.28
N VAL A 259 17.47 -16.98 -12.39
CA VAL A 259 18.04 -18.29 -12.70
C VAL A 259 19.31 -18.14 -13.54
N ASP A 260 20.25 -19.07 -13.40
CA ASP A 260 21.49 -19.13 -14.20
C ASP A 260 22.30 -17.82 -14.25
N GLY A 261 22.36 -17.11 -13.11
CA GLY A 261 23.10 -15.85 -13.00
C GLY A 261 22.30 -14.60 -13.38
N GLY A 262 20.99 -14.72 -13.57
CA GLY A 262 20.10 -13.58 -13.80
C GLY A 262 19.97 -13.21 -15.27
N ALA A 263 18.73 -13.07 -15.75
CA ALA A 263 18.48 -12.63 -17.11
C ALA A 263 17.17 -11.83 -17.26
N CYS A 264 17.22 -10.76 -18.04
CA CYS A 264 16.03 -10.10 -18.55
C CYS A 264 15.46 -10.87 -19.74
N VAL A 265 14.40 -11.64 -19.53
CA VAL A 265 13.74 -12.46 -20.56
C VAL A 265 12.42 -11.84 -21.00
N PRO A 266 11.85 -12.21 -22.18
CA PRO A 266 10.49 -11.81 -22.52
C PRO A 266 9.48 -12.18 -21.42
N ARG A 267 8.52 -11.30 -21.13
CA ARG A 267 7.56 -11.43 -20.02
C ARG A 267 6.80 -12.76 -20.00
N TYR A 268 6.40 -13.26 -21.16
CA TYR A 268 5.71 -14.56 -21.29
C TYR A 268 6.59 -15.75 -20.87
N LYS A 269 7.92 -15.59 -20.81
CA LYS A 269 8.87 -16.63 -20.36
C LYS A 269 9.16 -16.56 -18.86
N ALA A 270 8.67 -15.57 -18.13
CA ALA A 270 8.96 -15.37 -16.73
C ALA A 270 7.70 -15.55 -15.87
N PRO A 271 7.67 -16.55 -14.96
CA PRO A 271 6.68 -16.55 -13.88
C PRO A 271 6.89 -15.31 -13.00
N CYS A 272 5.80 -14.68 -12.56
CA CYS A 272 5.85 -13.54 -11.66
C CYS A 272 4.62 -13.50 -10.77
N ALA A 273 4.80 -13.24 -9.48
CA ALA A 273 3.70 -13.08 -8.52
C ALA A 273 3.26 -11.62 -8.34
N TYR A 274 3.97 -10.67 -8.93
CA TYR A 274 3.68 -9.23 -8.88
C TYR A 274 2.86 -8.78 -10.09
N ASP A 275 2.49 -7.50 -10.13
CA ASP A 275 1.72 -6.92 -11.23
C ASP A 275 2.44 -7.14 -12.57
N ARG A 276 1.83 -7.96 -13.42
CA ARG A 276 2.35 -8.29 -14.74
C ARG A 276 2.10 -7.19 -15.76
N CYS A 277 1.56 -6.04 -15.38
CA CYS A 277 1.40 -4.84 -16.21
C CYS A 277 2.58 -3.87 -16.16
N VAL A 278 3.57 -4.04 -15.27
CA VAL A 278 4.71 -3.10 -15.14
C VAL A 278 5.43 -2.89 -16.48
N GLY A 279 5.45 -1.67 -17.03
CA GLY A 279 6.07 -1.39 -18.33
C GLY A 279 5.22 -1.78 -19.56
N LEU A 280 3.90 -1.93 -19.40
CA LEU A 280 2.92 -2.03 -20.48
C LEU A 280 1.88 -0.91 -20.38
N GLY A 281 1.20 -0.62 -21.48
CA GLY A 281 0.02 0.25 -21.46
C GLY A 281 0.30 1.74 -21.55
N ASN A 282 1.54 2.16 -21.86
CA ASN A 282 1.96 3.57 -21.84
C ASN A 282 1.35 4.45 -22.97
N THR A 283 0.89 3.85 -24.07
CA THR A 283 0.29 4.61 -25.20
C THR A 283 -1.13 4.16 -25.52
N THR A 284 -1.41 2.88 -25.31
CA THR A 284 -2.71 2.23 -25.56
C THR A 284 -2.84 1.10 -24.56
N ILE A 285 -4.07 0.74 -24.20
CA ILE A 285 -4.33 -0.46 -23.38
C ILE A 285 -3.63 -1.66 -24.01
N GLN A 286 -2.85 -2.37 -23.20
CA GLN A 286 -2.22 -3.63 -23.54
C GLN A 286 -2.70 -4.71 -22.58
N LEU A 287 -2.47 -5.96 -22.91
CA LEU A 287 -2.87 -7.11 -22.11
C LEU A 287 -1.63 -7.88 -21.65
N ALA A 288 -1.67 -8.45 -20.46
CA ALA A 288 -0.65 -9.35 -19.94
C ALA A 288 -1.27 -10.69 -19.58
N SER A 289 -0.57 -11.82 -19.74
CA SER A 289 -1.07 -13.08 -19.20
C SER A 289 -1.22 -12.99 -17.68
N GLU A 290 -2.29 -13.56 -17.14
CA GLU A 290 -2.42 -13.76 -15.69
C GLU A 290 -1.54 -14.93 -15.22
N SER A 291 -1.18 -14.90 -13.93
CA SER A 291 -0.44 -16.00 -13.30
C SER A 291 -1.40 -17.07 -12.77
N ASP A 292 -0.95 -18.32 -12.74
CA ASP A 292 -1.66 -19.48 -12.16
C ASP A 292 -3.00 -19.90 -12.81
N ASP A 293 -3.27 -19.49 -14.03
CA ASP A 293 -4.57 -19.70 -14.67
C ASP A 293 -4.54 -20.65 -15.87
N GLY A 294 -3.36 -21.21 -16.17
CA GLY A 294 -3.14 -22.05 -17.34
C GLY A 294 -3.23 -21.29 -18.67
N CYS A 295 -2.89 -20.01 -18.68
CA CYS A 295 -2.96 -19.07 -19.80
C CYS A 295 -4.38 -18.88 -20.32
N ARG A 296 -5.38 -18.71 -19.45
CA ARG A 296 -6.79 -18.55 -19.85
C ARG A 296 -7.29 -17.13 -19.70
N GLY A 297 -6.69 -16.37 -18.82
CA GLY A 297 -6.99 -15.01 -18.46
C GLY A 297 -5.87 -14.05 -18.81
N PHE A 298 -6.22 -12.78 -18.70
CA PHE A 298 -5.35 -11.67 -19.00
C PHE A 298 -5.70 -10.45 -18.16
N SER A 299 -4.68 -9.70 -17.77
CA SER A 299 -4.83 -8.37 -17.16
C SER A 299 -5.02 -7.33 -18.25
N LEU A 300 -5.81 -6.29 -17.99
CA LEU A 300 -5.87 -5.07 -18.79
C LEU A 300 -4.88 -4.09 -18.20
N CYS A 301 -3.87 -3.73 -18.97
CA CYS A 301 -2.77 -2.88 -18.54
C CYS A 301 -2.92 -1.47 -19.13
N GLN A 302 -2.89 -0.49 -18.24
CA GLN A 302 -2.82 0.92 -18.58
C GLN A 302 -1.79 1.59 -17.67
N ASP A 303 -0.87 2.35 -18.26
CA ASP A 303 0.16 3.12 -17.53
C ASP A 303 0.96 2.28 -16.51
N GLY A 304 1.30 1.05 -16.88
CA GLY A 304 2.10 0.13 -16.07
C GLY A 304 1.33 -0.64 -14.98
N ALA A 305 0.03 -0.43 -14.83
CA ALA A 305 -0.78 -1.05 -13.78
C ALA A 305 -1.97 -1.85 -14.36
N SER A 306 -2.38 -2.88 -13.62
CA SER A 306 -3.61 -3.61 -13.90
C SER A 306 -4.84 -2.77 -13.54
N ILE A 307 -5.66 -2.44 -14.55
CA ILE A 307 -6.95 -1.73 -14.39
C ILE A 307 -8.15 -2.67 -14.39
N GLY A 308 -7.90 -3.97 -14.54
CA GLY A 308 -8.92 -5.00 -14.61
C GLY A 308 -8.37 -6.30 -15.17
N ALA A 309 -9.20 -7.33 -15.21
CA ALA A 309 -8.84 -8.63 -15.77
C ALA A 309 -9.99 -9.20 -16.60
N GLY A 310 -9.65 -10.14 -17.48
CA GLY A 310 -10.60 -10.88 -18.30
C GLY A 310 -10.19 -12.34 -18.44
N THR A 311 -11.11 -13.13 -18.99
CA THR A 311 -10.87 -14.53 -19.34
C THR A 311 -11.27 -14.75 -20.79
N CYS A 312 -10.51 -15.56 -21.50
CA CYS A 312 -10.82 -15.95 -22.85
C CYS A 312 -12.15 -16.70 -22.93
N PRO A 313 -12.92 -16.50 -24.01
CA PRO A 313 -14.23 -17.13 -24.16
C PRO A 313 -14.10 -18.64 -24.35
N GLY A 314 -14.97 -19.40 -23.70
CA GLY A 314 -14.99 -20.86 -23.81
C GLY A 314 -13.72 -21.50 -23.23
N GLU A 315 -13.15 -22.46 -23.97
CA GLU A 315 -11.94 -23.19 -23.58
C GLU A 315 -10.69 -22.69 -24.33
N GLU A 316 -10.68 -21.41 -24.71
CA GLU A 316 -9.57 -20.76 -25.39
C GLU A 316 -8.46 -20.30 -24.43
N TYR A 317 -7.27 -20.09 -24.97
CA TYR A 317 -6.07 -19.65 -24.27
C TYR A 317 -5.69 -18.23 -24.70
N PHE A 318 -5.21 -17.43 -23.76
CA PHE A 318 -4.66 -16.12 -24.03
C PHE A 318 -3.20 -16.22 -24.49
N ASP A 319 -2.92 -15.71 -25.70
CA ASP A 319 -1.58 -15.57 -26.24
C ASP A 319 -1.11 -14.11 -26.03
N GLU A 320 -0.20 -13.91 -25.07
CA GLU A 320 0.40 -12.61 -24.76
C GLU A 320 1.18 -12.01 -25.93
N VAL A 321 1.75 -12.83 -26.82
CA VAL A 321 2.53 -12.34 -27.97
C VAL A 321 1.61 -11.73 -29.02
N THR A 322 0.46 -12.36 -29.26
CA THR A 322 -0.53 -11.86 -30.23
C THR A 322 -1.61 -10.98 -29.60
N GLN A 323 -1.63 -10.88 -28.26
CA GLN A 323 -2.58 -10.11 -27.46
C GLN A 323 -4.04 -10.56 -27.69
N ARG A 324 -4.26 -11.85 -27.92
CA ARG A 324 -5.56 -12.41 -28.34
C ARG A 324 -5.83 -13.79 -27.75
N CYS A 325 -7.11 -14.10 -27.62
CA CYS A 325 -7.56 -15.46 -27.35
C CYS A 325 -7.44 -16.35 -28.60
N THR A 326 -7.04 -17.59 -28.39
CA THR A 326 -6.83 -18.58 -29.44
C THR A 326 -7.22 -19.97 -28.96
N THR A 327 -7.67 -20.81 -29.90
CA THR A 327 -7.94 -22.24 -29.63
C THR A 327 -6.67 -23.07 -29.61
N GLN A 328 -5.53 -22.51 -30.04
CA GLN A 328 -4.23 -23.15 -29.88
C GLN A 328 -3.84 -23.17 -28.41
N VAL A 329 -3.39 -24.32 -27.92
CA VAL A 329 -2.91 -24.45 -26.55
C VAL A 329 -1.70 -23.55 -26.33
N ILE A 330 -1.83 -22.61 -25.40
CA ILE A 330 -0.73 -21.77 -24.91
C ILE A 330 -0.26 -22.32 -23.57
N SER A 331 1.05 -22.45 -23.39
CA SER A 331 1.66 -22.97 -22.18
C SER A 331 2.94 -22.18 -21.88
N TYR A 332 2.73 -20.90 -21.58
CA TYR A 332 3.82 -20.01 -21.20
C TYR A 332 4.19 -20.20 -19.72
N PRO A 333 5.49 -20.13 -19.36
CA PRO A 333 5.90 -20.11 -17.95
C PRO A 333 5.24 -18.99 -17.14
N ALA A 334 4.90 -17.87 -17.80
CA ALA A 334 4.15 -16.77 -17.21
C ALA A 334 2.84 -17.17 -16.53
N CYS A 335 2.14 -18.18 -17.08
CA CYS A 335 0.82 -18.57 -16.59
C CYS A 335 0.87 -19.75 -15.60
N GLN A 336 2.05 -20.02 -15.05
CA GLN A 336 2.29 -21.06 -14.05
C GLN A 336 2.88 -20.38 -12.81
N LEU A 337 2.39 -20.71 -11.61
CA LEU A 337 3.13 -20.33 -10.41
C LEU A 337 4.38 -21.22 -10.27
N SER A 338 5.54 -20.58 -10.16
CA SER A 338 6.74 -21.27 -9.72
C SER A 338 6.57 -21.67 -8.25
N ALA A 339 6.87 -22.93 -7.91
CA ALA A 339 6.87 -23.43 -6.53
C ALA A 339 7.78 -22.61 -5.56
N ALA A 340 8.65 -21.74 -6.07
CA ALA A 340 9.50 -20.82 -5.31
C ALA A 340 8.74 -19.61 -4.71
N ALA A 341 7.57 -19.23 -5.22
CA ALA A 341 6.76 -18.14 -4.65
C ALA A 341 5.89 -18.59 -3.47
N SER A 342 5.70 -19.91 -3.29
CA SER A 342 4.77 -20.47 -2.31
C SER A 342 5.30 -20.46 -0.86
N THR A 343 6.54 -20.01 -0.63
CA THR A 343 7.15 -20.06 0.72
C THR A 343 7.14 -18.73 1.47
N LYS A 344 6.66 -17.62 0.88
CA LYS A 344 6.55 -16.31 1.58
C LYS A 344 5.13 -15.75 1.74
N VAL A 345 4.08 -16.51 1.40
CA VAL A 345 2.68 -16.12 1.69
C VAL A 345 1.97 -17.20 2.54
N VAL A 346 2.53 -17.55 3.69
CA VAL A 346 1.76 -18.15 4.78
C VAL A 346 2.26 -17.61 6.12
N SER A 347 1.70 -16.48 6.54
CA SER A 347 1.40 -16.20 7.95
C SER A 347 0.62 -14.90 8.04
N GLN A 348 -0.70 -15.03 8.15
CA GLN A 348 -1.54 -14.34 9.14
C GLN A 348 -3.02 -14.66 8.89
N THR A 349 -3.44 -15.87 9.30
CA THR A 349 -4.72 -16.05 10.01
C THR A 349 -4.71 -17.43 10.65
N ALA A 350 -4.38 -17.49 11.94
CA ALA A 350 -4.75 -18.58 12.81
C ALA A 350 -5.54 -17.99 13.97
N MET A 351 -6.84 -18.32 14.01
CA MET A 351 -7.67 -18.54 15.19
C MET A 351 -8.82 -19.45 14.70
N ASN A 352 -8.66 -20.76 14.91
CA ASN A 352 -9.30 -21.52 15.99
C ASN A 352 -10.82 -21.69 15.79
N ASP A 353 -11.23 -22.91 15.50
CA ASP A 353 -12.29 -23.50 16.31
C ASP A 353 -12.11 -25.03 16.40
N ASP A 354 -12.29 -25.52 17.62
CA ASP A 354 -12.20 -26.91 18.04
C ASP A 354 -13.29 -27.76 17.37
N THR A 355 -12.99 -29.03 17.04
CA THR A 355 -13.60 -30.17 17.75
C THR A 355 -13.17 -31.53 17.17
N ASP A 356 -12.59 -32.31 18.06
CA ASP A 356 -12.88 -33.73 18.34
C ASP A 356 -12.44 -34.84 17.36
N GLY A 357 -11.87 -35.90 17.95
CA GLY A 357 -12.04 -37.26 17.41
C GLY A 357 -10.80 -38.04 16.98
N THR A 358 -10.04 -38.52 17.96
CA THR A 358 -9.61 -39.94 18.06
C THR A 358 -8.52 -40.48 17.09
N SER A 359 -7.30 -40.61 17.62
CA SER A 359 -6.29 -41.60 17.18
C SER A 359 -6.76 -43.03 17.42
N PRO A 360 -6.20 -44.03 16.71
CA PRO A 360 -5.11 -44.76 17.37
C PRO A 360 -3.95 -45.14 16.43
N SER A 361 -2.74 -45.03 16.99
CA SER A 361 -1.55 -45.77 16.54
C SER A 361 -1.80 -47.30 16.62
N PRO A 362 -0.97 -48.11 15.93
CA PRO A 362 0.15 -48.69 16.66
C PRO A 362 1.44 -48.82 15.83
N SER A 363 2.57 -48.55 16.49
CA SER A 363 3.89 -49.12 16.17
C SER A 363 3.99 -50.55 16.77
N PRO A 364 5.11 -51.31 16.69
CA PRO A 364 6.36 -51.10 15.94
C PRO A 364 6.92 -52.39 15.24
N SER A 365 7.88 -52.15 14.32
CA SER A 365 9.09 -52.91 13.93
C SER A 365 9.26 -54.42 14.23
N ALA A 366 9.71 -55.17 13.20
CA ALA A 366 10.75 -56.23 13.26
C ALA A 366 11.16 -56.63 11.82
N SER A 367 12.33 -56.22 11.32
CA SER A 367 13.58 -57.00 11.18
C SER A 367 13.67 -58.01 10.01
N ALA A 368 14.53 -57.65 9.05
CA ALA A 368 15.68 -58.40 8.52
C ALA A 368 15.52 -59.52 7.45
N SER A 369 16.43 -59.40 6.46
CA SER A 369 17.05 -60.42 5.58
C SER A 369 16.16 -61.14 4.57
N ALA A 370 16.60 -61.55 3.37
CA ALA A 370 17.73 -61.33 2.47
C ALA A 370 17.46 -62.31 1.28
N SER A 371 18.24 -62.18 0.21
CA SER A 371 18.49 -63.18 -0.85
C SER A 371 17.50 -63.34 -2.03
N THR A 372 17.94 -62.78 -3.17
CA THR A 372 18.25 -63.40 -4.47
C THR A 372 17.22 -64.15 -5.35
N GLU A 373 17.43 -63.93 -6.66
CA GLU A 373 17.06 -64.70 -7.87
C GLU A 373 15.61 -64.57 -8.38
N ALA A 374 15.38 -63.84 -9.47
CA ALA A 374 15.65 -64.15 -10.89
C ALA A 374 14.54 -64.97 -11.57
N SER A 375 13.67 -64.28 -12.31
CA SER A 375 13.22 -64.58 -13.68
C SER A 375 12.12 -63.60 -14.09
#